data_AF-A0A259BLK4-F1
#
_entry.id   AF-A0A259BLK4-F1
#
_cell.length_a   1.000
_cell.length_b   1.000
_cell.length_c   1.000
_cell.angle_alpha   90.00
_cell.angle_beta   90.00
_cell.angle_gamma   90.00
#
_symmetry.space_group_name_H-M   'P 1'
#
loop_
_entity.id
_entity.type
_entity.pdbx_description
1 polymer ?
#
loop_
_entity_poly.entity_id
_entity_poly.type
_entity_poly.pdbx_seq_one_letter_code
_entity_poly.pdbx_strand_id
1 'polypeptide(L)'
;MPKFIDISIPLENDVAADPPFQRVRIDYQAHAETAGVLAGAFPGMTPDRLPDGMGWAVETAHISTHNGTHVDAPWHYHPTMDGGARAVTIDEIPLDWCFRPGVKLD
;
A
#
# COMPACT_ATOMS: atom_id res chain seq x y z
N MET A 1 -2.04 -26.85 -11.77
CA MET A 1 -1.60 -25.71 -10.93
C MET A 1 -2.82 -25.19 -10.19
N PRO A 2 -2.71 -24.79 -8.92
CA PRO A 2 -3.81 -24.11 -8.23
C PRO A 2 -4.14 -22.80 -8.94
N LYS A 3 -5.43 -22.43 -8.95
CA LYS A 3 -5.90 -21.14 -9.48
C LYS A 3 -5.92 -20.13 -8.34
N PHE A 4 -5.26 -18.99 -8.53
CA PHE A 4 -5.39 -17.85 -7.63
C PHE A 4 -6.62 -17.04 -8.02
N ILE A 5 -7.43 -16.68 -7.02
CA ILE A 5 -8.56 -15.76 -7.15
C ILE A 5 -8.21 -14.55 -6.31
N ASP A 6 -8.23 -13.37 -6.94
CA ASP A 6 -8.03 -12.12 -6.24
C ASP A 6 -9.33 -11.73 -5.51
N ILE A 7 -9.22 -11.48 -4.21
CA ILE A 7 -10.29 -11.02 -3.33
C ILE A 7 -9.97 -9.63 -2.77
N SER A 8 -8.99 -8.95 -3.36
CA SER A 8 -8.55 -7.63 -2.94
C SER A 8 -9.35 -6.54 -3.64
N ILE A 9 -9.56 -5.42 -2.95
CA ILE A 9 -9.98 -4.18 -3.60
C ILE A 9 -8.75 -3.39 -4.04
N PRO A 10 -8.78 -2.75 -5.22
CA PRO A 10 -7.66 -1.97 -5.71
C PRO A 10 -7.44 -0.71 -4.85
N LEU A 11 -6.17 -0.32 -4.71
CA LEU A 11 -5.80 0.94 -4.06
C LEU A 11 -5.80 2.05 -5.11
N GLU A 12 -6.89 2.82 -5.16
CA GLU A 12 -7.11 3.87 -6.16
C GLU A 12 -7.81 5.08 -5.51
N ASN A 13 -7.69 6.26 -6.14
CA ASN A 13 -8.25 7.51 -5.64
C ASN A 13 -9.79 7.59 -5.74
N ASP A 14 -10.38 6.82 -6.65
CA ASP A 14 -11.80 6.84 -7.01
C ASP A 14 -12.58 5.64 -6.47
N VAL A 15 -11.90 4.70 -5.80
CA VAL A 15 -12.55 3.62 -5.06
C VAL A 15 -13.17 4.19 -3.78
N ALA A 16 -14.46 3.91 -3.60
CA ALA A 16 -15.18 4.27 -2.39
C ALA A 16 -14.60 3.51 -1.19
N ALA A 17 -14.40 4.22 -0.08
CA ALA A 17 -14.01 3.64 1.20
C ALA A 17 -15.14 3.79 2.21
N ASP A 18 -15.25 2.80 3.10
CA ASP A 18 -16.13 2.85 4.27
C ASP A 18 -15.31 2.52 5.52
N PRO A 19 -15.15 3.46 6.47
CA PRO A 19 -15.70 4.81 6.46
C PRO A 19 -15.04 5.74 5.42
N PRO A 20 -15.74 6.80 4.94
CA PRO A 20 -15.25 7.67 3.86
C PRO A 20 -13.88 8.34 4.10
N PHE A 21 -13.49 8.52 5.37
CA PHE A 21 -12.19 9.09 5.72
C PHE A 21 -11.02 8.12 5.52
N GLN A 22 -11.28 6.83 5.32
CA GLN A 22 -10.28 5.81 4.98
C GLN A 22 -10.11 5.68 3.46
N ARG A 23 -10.31 6.75 2.69
CA ARG A 23 -9.99 6.74 1.27
C ARG A 23 -8.47 6.73 1.08
N VAL A 24 -8.01 5.90 0.15
CA VAL A 24 -6.61 5.92 -0.32
C VAL A 24 -6.35 7.23 -1.06
N ARG A 25 -5.16 7.80 -0.87
CA ARG A 25 -4.69 8.89 -1.72
C ARG A 25 -3.39 8.49 -2.39
N ILE A 26 -3.35 8.56 -3.71
CA ILE A 26 -2.15 8.38 -4.53
C ILE A 26 -1.92 9.66 -5.31
N ASP A 27 -0.78 10.30 -5.08
CA ASP A 27 -0.31 11.42 -5.89
C ASP A 27 0.50 10.85 -7.06
N TYR A 28 0.10 11.18 -8.29
CA TYR A 28 0.77 10.74 -9.51
C TYR A 28 1.62 11.89 -10.07
N GLN A 29 2.83 11.56 -10.53
CA GLN A 29 3.68 12.49 -11.26
C GLN A 29 4.08 11.90 -12.59
N ALA A 30 3.82 12.63 -13.66
CA ALA A 30 4.11 12.19 -15.02
C ALA A 30 5.59 12.43 -15.39
N HIS A 31 6.04 11.75 -16.44
CA HIS A 31 7.42 11.77 -16.93
C HIS A 31 7.96 13.18 -17.18
N ALA A 32 7.15 14.07 -17.77
CA ALA A 32 7.57 15.45 -18.04
C ALA A 32 7.74 16.27 -16.75
N GLU A 33 6.94 15.98 -15.72
CA GLU A 33 6.94 16.70 -14.45
C GLU A 33 8.17 16.34 -13.60
N THR A 34 8.72 15.13 -13.77
CA THR A 34 9.82 14.61 -12.96
C THR A 34 11.19 14.72 -13.63
N ALA A 35 11.26 15.12 -14.91
CA ALA A 35 12.52 15.26 -15.65
C ALA A 35 13.52 16.20 -14.94
N GLY A 36 13.04 17.32 -14.40
CA GLY A 36 13.86 18.26 -13.64
C GLY A 36 14.38 17.69 -12.33
N VAL A 37 13.55 16.91 -11.62
CA VAL A 37 13.93 16.23 -10.37
C VAL A 37 15.00 15.19 -10.65
N LEU A 38 14.82 14.37 -11.69
CA LEU A 38 15.78 13.34 -12.08
C LEU A 38 17.12 13.96 -12.50
N ALA A 39 17.11 14.98 -13.35
CA ALA A 39 18.33 15.70 -13.73
C ALA A 39 19.01 16.34 -12.50
N GLY A 40 18.23 16.93 -11.59
CA GLY A 40 18.74 17.55 -10.37
C GLY A 40 19.46 16.60 -9.40
N ALA A 41 19.24 15.29 -9.51
CA ALA A 41 19.95 14.28 -8.72
C ALA A 41 21.41 14.08 -9.17
N PHE A 42 21.80 14.57 -10.37
CA PHE A 42 23.12 14.37 -10.94
C PHE A 42 23.80 15.74 -11.23
N PRO A 43 24.98 16.03 -10.65
CA PRO A 43 25.66 17.30 -10.88
C PRO A 43 25.93 17.59 -12.37
N GLY A 44 25.47 18.74 -12.84
CA GLY A 44 25.66 19.20 -14.23
C GLY A 44 24.77 18.51 -15.27
N MET A 45 23.83 17.66 -14.83
CA MET A 45 22.81 17.09 -15.70
C MET A 45 21.67 18.09 -15.93
N THR A 46 21.11 18.08 -17.13
CA THR A 46 19.95 18.89 -17.53
C THR A 46 18.91 17.99 -18.19
N PRO A 47 17.62 18.36 -18.18
CA PRO A 47 16.58 17.53 -18.77
C PRO A 47 16.83 17.16 -20.25
N ASP A 48 17.41 18.03 -21.07
CA ASP A 48 17.72 17.75 -22.49
C ASP A 48 18.74 16.61 -22.71
N ARG A 49 19.46 16.21 -21.66
CA ARG A 49 20.37 15.06 -21.68
C ARG A 49 19.72 13.76 -21.23
N LEU A 50 18.46 13.81 -20.79
CA LEU A 50 17.64 12.62 -20.55
C LEU A 50 17.08 12.11 -21.88
N PRO A 51 16.82 10.79 -22.01
CA PRO A 51 16.10 10.25 -23.17
C PRO A 51 14.78 11.00 -23.38
N ASP A 52 14.63 11.62 -24.54
CA ASP A 52 13.48 12.45 -24.93
C ASP A 52 13.12 13.57 -23.94
N GLY A 53 14.03 13.98 -23.07
CA GLY A 53 13.76 14.96 -22.03
C GLY A 53 12.87 14.47 -20.88
N MET A 54 12.70 13.14 -20.73
CA MET A 54 11.72 12.55 -19.83
C MET A 54 12.33 12.04 -18.51
N GLY A 55 11.64 12.29 -17.40
CA GLY A 55 11.88 11.66 -16.12
C GLY A 55 11.08 10.37 -15.93
N TRP A 56 11.01 9.88 -14.69
CA TRP A 56 10.21 8.71 -14.33
C TRP A 56 8.78 9.11 -13.99
N ALA A 57 7.79 8.35 -14.48
CA ALA A 57 6.49 8.36 -13.79
C ALA A 57 6.67 7.75 -12.40
N VAL A 58 6.22 8.47 -11.38
CA VAL A 58 6.29 8.03 -9.98
C VAL A 58 4.98 8.32 -9.29
N GLU A 59 4.71 7.53 -8.26
CA GLU A 59 3.48 7.58 -7.49
C GLU A 59 3.85 7.63 -6.01
N THR A 60 3.15 8.47 -5.25
CA THR A 60 3.26 8.51 -3.79
C THR A 60 1.92 8.12 -3.19
N ALA A 61 1.88 6.94 -2.57
CA ALA A 61 0.71 6.45 -1.86
C ALA A 61 0.72 6.91 -0.40
N HIS A 62 -0.35 7.60 0.02
CA HIS A 62 -0.64 7.98 1.39
C HIS A 62 -1.70 7.03 1.93
N ILE A 63 -1.26 6.07 2.74
CA ILE A 63 -2.10 5.01 3.28
C ILE A 63 -1.91 4.86 4.79
N SER A 64 -2.96 4.37 5.43
CA SER A 64 -3.00 3.82 6.77
C SER A 64 -3.07 2.29 6.69
N THR A 65 -2.83 1.62 7.81
CA THR A 65 -2.94 0.15 7.93
C THR A 65 -4.36 -0.39 7.74
N HIS A 66 -5.36 0.49 7.64
CA HIS A 66 -6.78 0.14 7.53
C HIS A 66 -7.41 0.57 6.20
N ASN A 67 -6.60 0.88 5.17
CA ASN A 67 -7.13 1.14 3.85
C ASN A 67 -7.20 -0.14 3.01
N GLY A 68 -8.25 -0.27 2.20
CA GLY A 68 -8.35 -1.36 1.25
C GLY A 68 -8.61 -2.72 1.91
N THR A 69 -8.25 -3.79 1.20
CA THR A 69 -8.17 -5.14 1.78
C THR A 69 -6.97 -5.22 2.71
N HIS A 70 -7.21 -5.41 4.00
CA HIS A 70 -6.20 -5.37 5.06
C HIS A 70 -6.43 -6.42 6.15
N VAL A 71 -5.53 -6.49 7.12
CA VAL A 71 -5.59 -7.40 8.27
C VAL A 71 -5.37 -6.61 9.56
N ASP A 72 -6.29 -6.74 10.50
CA ASP A 72 -6.17 -6.17 11.84
C ASP A 72 -5.50 -7.15 12.81
N ALA A 73 -4.38 -6.73 13.39
CA ALA A 73 -3.76 -7.45 14.50
C ALA A 73 -4.49 -7.18 15.83
N PRO A 74 -4.37 -8.06 16.85
CA PRO A 74 -4.97 -7.83 18.18
C PRO A 74 -4.71 -6.45 18.78
N TRP A 75 -3.51 -5.90 18.54
CA TRP A 75 -3.12 -4.56 18.98
C TRP A 75 -4.07 -3.44 18.50
N HIS A 76 -4.73 -3.61 17.34
CA HIS A 76 -5.72 -2.65 16.85
C HIS A 76 -6.86 -2.44 17.85
N TYR A 77 -7.29 -3.51 18.52
CA TYR A 77 -8.48 -3.53 19.36
C TYR A 77 -8.19 -3.16 20.82
N HIS A 78 -7.06 -3.60 21.36
CA HIS A 78 -6.71 -3.39 22.77
C HIS A 78 -5.20 -3.64 23.01
N PRO A 79 -4.56 -3.02 24.03
CA PRO A 79 -3.16 -3.31 24.38
C PRO A 79 -2.92 -4.72 24.95
N THR A 80 -3.98 -5.45 25.30
CA THR A 80 -3.91 -6.83 25.84
C THR A 80 -4.87 -7.77 25.12
N MET A 81 -4.54 -9.06 25.12
CA MET A 81 -5.30 -10.18 24.57
C MET A 81 -5.23 -11.38 25.54
N ASP A 82 -5.91 -12.49 25.22
CA ASP A 82 -5.79 -13.80 25.90
C ASP A 82 -5.49 -13.73 27.42
N GLY A 83 -6.51 -13.46 28.23
CA GLY A 83 -6.35 -13.44 29.70
C GLY A 83 -5.45 -12.33 30.26
N GLY A 84 -5.11 -11.30 29.45
CA GLY A 84 -4.31 -10.15 29.88
C GLY A 84 -2.88 -10.11 29.35
N ALA A 85 -2.49 -11.07 28.51
CA ALA A 85 -1.22 -11.02 27.77
C ALA A 85 -1.13 -9.76 26.90
N ARG A 86 0.08 -9.27 26.58
CA ARG A 86 0.25 -8.15 25.65
C ARG A 86 -0.33 -8.53 24.27
N ALA A 87 -1.11 -7.63 23.68
CA ALA A 87 -1.61 -7.81 22.33
C ALA A 87 -0.45 -7.76 21.31
N VAL A 88 -0.43 -8.73 20.40
CA VAL A 88 0.60 -8.82 19.36
C VAL A 88 0.36 -7.82 18.24
N THR A 89 1.44 -7.27 17.69
CA THR A 89 1.44 -6.43 16.49
C THR A 89 1.52 -7.30 15.23
N ILE A 90 1.26 -6.72 14.05
CA ILE A 90 1.13 -7.48 12.80
C ILE A 90 2.40 -8.23 12.40
N ASP A 91 3.58 -7.71 12.75
CA ASP A 91 4.89 -8.32 12.51
C ASP A 91 5.16 -9.55 13.40
N GLU A 92 4.36 -9.74 14.46
CA GLU A 92 4.45 -10.88 15.38
C GLU A 92 3.44 -11.98 15.03
N ILE A 93 2.51 -11.74 14.10
CA ILE A 93 1.52 -12.73 13.64
C ILE A 93 2.22 -13.82 12.81
N PRO A 94 2.05 -15.12 13.14
CA PRO A 94 2.62 -16.19 12.35
C PRO A 94 2.04 -16.21 10.92
N LEU A 95 2.90 -16.15 9.90
CA LEU A 95 2.47 -16.16 8.49
C LEU A 95 1.63 -17.40 8.14
N ASP A 96 1.92 -18.54 8.77
CA ASP A 96 1.17 -19.78 8.59
C ASP A 96 -0.32 -19.63 9.02
N TRP A 97 -0.69 -18.67 9.87
CA TRP A 97 -2.10 -18.38 10.14
C TRP A 97 -2.81 -17.75 8.93
N CYS A 98 -2.07 -16.98 8.13
CA CYS A 98 -2.59 -16.25 6.97
C CYS A 98 -2.51 -17.04 5.65
N PHE A 99 -1.88 -18.22 5.64
CA PHE A 99 -1.74 -19.06 4.45
C PHE A 99 -2.25 -20.48 4.71
N ARG A 100 -3.58 -20.62 4.86
CA ARG A 100 -4.28 -21.86 5.18
C ARG A 100 -5.59 -22.01 4.40
N PRO A 101 -6.17 -23.23 4.35
CA PRO A 101 -7.52 -23.41 3.79
C PRO A 101 -8.54 -22.51 4.51
N GLY A 102 -9.18 -21.64 3.74
CA GLY A 102 -10.29 -20.80 4.20
C GLY A 102 -11.64 -21.45 3.91
N VAL A 103 -12.67 -21.04 4.64
CA VAL A 103 -14.07 -21.41 4.37
C VAL A 103 -14.84 -20.14 4.02
N LYS A 104 -15.50 -20.12 2.85
CA LYS A 104 -16.47 -19.08 2.49
C LYS A 104 -17.84 -19.53 2.99
N LEU A 105 -18.46 -18.71 3.83
CA LEU A 105 -19.86 -18.86 4.23
C LEU A 105 -20.68 -17.84 3.42
N ASP A 106 -21.72 -18.31 2.74
CA ASP A 106 -22.69 -17.46 2.01
C ASP A 106 -23.86 -17.05 2.91
#